data_AF-A0A920T3Y5-F1
#
_entry.id   AF-A0A920T3Y5-F1
#
_cell.length_a   1.000
_cell.length_b   1.000
_cell.length_c   1.000
_cell.angle_alpha   90.00
_cell.angle_beta   90.00
_cell.angle_gamma   90.00
#
_symmetry.space_group_name_H-M   'P 1'
#
loop_
_entity.id
_entity.type
_entity.pdbx_description
1 polymer ?
#
loop_
_entity_poly.entity_id
_entity_poly.type
_entity_poly.pdbx_seq_one_letter_code
_entity_poly.pdbx_strand_id
1 'polypeptide(L)'
;MNKNLIYISLFLSVSILPATDMVLDPSFQFDYISTEIDASSDSIGSFNGTIHNLSSDTLTLAVVRSINELSEGWTSSICVGTTCYNESVEVFL
;
A
#
# COMPACT_ATOMS: atom_id res chain seq x y z
N MET A 1 29.12 -46.22 14.58
CA MET A 1 28.49 -44.94 14.17
C MET A 1 28.18 -44.15 15.44
N ASN A 2 28.76 -42.95 15.60
CA ASN A 2 28.69 -42.20 16.85
C ASN A 2 27.33 -41.51 16.99
N LYS A 3 26.56 -41.84 18.04
CA LYS A 3 25.19 -41.31 18.26
C LYS A 3 25.17 -39.78 18.28
N ASN A 4 26.21 -39.14 18.81
CA ASN A 4 26.32 -37.68 18.84
C ASN A 4 26.43 -37.06 17.43
N LEU A 5 27.06 -37.76 16.49
CA LEU A 5 27.18 -37.29 15.11
C LEU A 5 25.83 -37.33 14.37
N ILE A 6 24.97 -38.30 14.72
CA ILE A 6 23.60 -38.41 14.21
C ILE A 6 22.73 -37.29 14.76
N TYR A 7 22.82 -36.99 16.06
CA TYR A 7 22.06 -35.89 16.67
C TYR A 7 22.45 -34.53 16.10
N ILE A 8 23.74 -34.29 15.85
CA ILE A 8 24.22 -33.05 15.23
C ILE A 8 23.72 -32.93 13.79
N SER A 9 23.75 -34.01 13.01
CA SER A 9 23.20 -34.05 11.64
C SER A 9 21.69 -33.74 11.61
N LEU A 10 20.93 -34.28 12.57
CA LEU A 10 19.48 -34.06 12.66
C LEU A 10 19.14 -32.63 13.11
N PHE A 11 19.94 -32.02 13.98
CA PHE A 11 19.77 -30.63 14.40
C PHE A 11 20.08 -29.63 13.27
N LEU A 12 21.11 -29.94 12.46
CA LEU A 12 21.54 -29.08 11.36
C LEU A 12 20.55 -29.10 10.17
N SER A 13 19.83 -30.20 9.96
CA SER A 13 18.80 -30.27 8.89
C SER A 13 17.50 -29.55 9.24
N VAL A 14 17.13 -29.48 10.53
CA VAL A 14 15.91 -28.76 10.99
C VAL A 14 16.09 -27.23 10.96
N SER A 15 17.32 -26.75 11.04
CA SER A 15 17.64 -25.31 11.05
C SER A 15 17.72 -24.68 9.65
N ILE A 16 17.61 -25.48 8.58
CA ILE A 16 17.56 -25.02 7.19
C ILE A 16 16.11 -25.13 6.70
N LEU A 17 15.18 -24.48 7.39
CA LEU A 17 13.87 -24.18 6.81
C LEU A 17 14.04 -22.92 5.96
N PRO A 18 13.73 -22.95 4.65
CA PRO A 18 13.67 -21.73 3.88
C PRO A 18 12.63 -20.83 4.51
N ALA A 19 12.99 -19.57 4.79
CA ALA A 19 11.99 -18.55 5.10
C ALA A 19 11.04 -18.52 3.91
N THR A 20 9.82 -19.02 4.09
CA THR A 20 8.76 -18.79 3.12
C THR A 20 8.45 -17.31 3.22
N ASP A 21 8.94 -16.51 2.28
CA ASP A 21 8.39 -15.19 2.04
C ASP A 21 6.88 -15.40 1.89
N MET A 22 6.15 -15.04 2.94
CA MET A 22 4.71 -15.16 2.95
C MET A 22 4.22 -14.11 1.96
N VAL A 23 4.06 -14.52 0.70
CA VAL A 23 3.43 -13.70 -0.32
C VAL A 23 2.01 -13.48 0.16
N LEU A 24 1.78 -12.34 0.81
CA LEU A 24 0.45 -11.89 1.16
C LEU A 24 -0.28 -11.69 -0.16
N ASP A 25 -1.30 -12.52 -0.40
CA ASP A 25 -2.16 -12.35 -1.56
C ASP A 25 -2.93 -11.03 -1.37
N PRO A 26 -2.70 -10.01 -2.21
CA PRO A 26 -3.27 -8.69 -1.98
C PRO A 26 -4.80 -8.77 -2.11
N SER A 27 -5.53 -8.16 -1.18
CA SER A 27 -7.00 -8.15 -1.22
C SER A 27 -7.55 -7.25 -2.33
N PHE A 28 -6.74 -6.33 -2.85
CA PHE A 28 -7.06 -5.48 -3.98
C PHE A 28 -5.84 -5.21 -4.86
N GLN A 29 -6.10 -4.84 -6.10
CA GLN A 29 -5.10 -4.28 -7.01
C GLN A 29 -5.54 -2.87 -7.41
N PHE A 30 -4.59 -1.93 -7.43
CA PHE A 30 -4.80 -0.59 -7.93
C PHE A 30 -4.05 -0.42 -9.26
N ASP A 31 -4.80 -0.28 -10.34
CA ASP A 31 -4.27 -0.04 -11.68
C ASP A 31 -4.39 1.45 -12.02
N TYR A 32 -3.28 2.09 -12.37
CA TYR A 32 -3.19 3.52 -12.61
C TYR A 32 -2.17 3.83 -13.71
N ILE A 33 -2.41 4.90 -14.45
CA ILE A 33 -1.54 5.29 -15.57
C ILE A 33 -0.30 6.06 -15.07
N SER A 34 -0.47 6.91 -14.06
CA SER A 34 0.61 7.74 -13.50
C SER A 34 0.25 8.13 -12.07
N THR A 35 1.21 8.13 -11.15
CA THR A 35 1.05 8.71 -9.80
C THR A 35 1.30 10.22 -9.76
N GLU A 36 1.73 10.80 -10.86
CA GLU A 36 2.08 12.21 -10.97
C GLU A 36 1.07 12.95 -11.83
N ILE A 37 0.70 14.14 -11.37
CA ILE A 37 -0.16 15.09 -12.08
C ILE A 37 0.62 16.41 -12.16
N ASP A 38 0.93 16.84 -13.38
CA ASP A 38 1.47 18.17 -13.63
C ASP A 38 0.32 19.12 -13.99
N ALA A 39 0.04 20.10 -13.12
CA ALA A 39 -1.03 21.07 -13.29
C ALA A 39 -0.52 22.48 -12.99
N SER A 40 -0.85 23.43 -13.87
CA SER A 40 -0.58 24.86 -13.68
C SER A 40 -1.68 25.51 -12.84
N SER A 41 -1.46 26.75 -12.38
CA SER A 41 -2.40 27.46 -11.50
C SER A 41 -3.78 27.73 -12.10
N ASP A 42 -3.90 27.59 -13.42
CA ASP A 42 -5.11 27.77 -14.22
C ASP A 42 -5.62 26.45 -14.84
N SER A 43 -5.02 25.30 -14.52
CA SER A 43 -5.40 24.01 -15.08
C SER A 43 -6.03 23.06 -14.05
N ILE A 44 -6.85 22.14 -14.57
CA ILE A 44 -7.43 21.03 -13.80
C ILE A 44 -6.59 19.80 -14.08
N GLY A 45 -5.87 19.32 -13.07
CA GLY A 45 -5.21 18.03 -13.09
C GLY A 45 -6.20 16.90 -12.76
N SER A 46 -6.19 15.81 -13.52
CA SER A 46 -7.03 14.64 -13.27
C SER A 46 -6.15 13.40 -13.17
N PHE A 47 -6.32 12.64 -12.08
CA PHE A 47 -5.79 11.29 -11.94
C PHE A 47 -6.94 10.30 -12.14
N ASN A 48 -6.69 9.25 -12.92
CA ASN A 48 -7.64 8.17 -13.13
C ASN A 48 -6.96 6.84 -12.81
N GLY A 49 -7.70 5.97 -12.12
CA GLY A 49 -7.27 4.61 -11.80
C GLY A 49 -8.47 3.70 -11.57
N THR A 50 -8.22 2.40 -11.60
CA THR A 50 -9.23 1.37 -11.33
C THR A 50 -8.80 0.53 -10.14
N ILE A 51 -9.71 0.35 -9.18
CA ILE A 51 -9.50 -0.55 -8.05
C ILE A 51 -10.21 -1.87 -8.39
N HIS A 52 -9.43 -2.94 -8.48
CA HIS A 52 -9.92 -4.30 -8.64
C HIS A 52 -9.97 -4.97 -7.28
N ASN A 53 -11.17 -5.40 -6.89
CA ASN A 53 -11.31 -6.26 -5.73
C ASN A 53 -10.88 -7.69 -6.11
N LEU A 54 -9.90 -8.22 -5.39
CA LEU A 54 -9.37 -9.57 -5.58
C LEU A 54 -9.92 -10.56 -4.54
N SER A 55 -10.61 -10.06 -3.51
CA SER A 55 -11.19 -10.86 -2.41
C SER A 55 -12.71 -10.64 -2.30
N SER A 56 -13.38 -11.55 -1.60
CA SER A 56 -14.78 -11.34 -1.16
C SER A 56 -14.89 -10.52 0.13
N ASP A 57 -13.76 -10.20 0.76
CA ASP A 57 -13.73 -9.48 2.03
C ASP A 57 -14.02 -7.98 1.86
N THR A 58 -14.36 -7.32 2.97
CA THR A 58 -14.55 -5.87 2.99
C THR A 58 -13.20 -5.15 2.90
N LEU A 59 -13.01 -4.39 1.83
CA LEU A 59 -11.86 -3.49 1.65
C LEU A 59 -12.13 -2.13 2.30
N THR A 60 -11.23 -1.73 3.21
CA THR A 60 -11.20 -0.37 3.74
C THR A 60 -10.20 0.44 2.93
N LEU A 61 -10.69 1.42 2.18
CA LEU A 61 -9.85 2.37 1.46
C LEU A 61 -9.65 3.61 2.32
N ALA A 62 -8.40 3.93 2.63
CA ALA A 62 -8.02 5.19 3.23
C ALA A 62 -7.29 6.02 2.17
N VAL A 63 -7.66 7.28 2.04
CA VAL A 63 -6.90 8.22 1.21
C VAL A 63 -6.25 9.24 2.11
N VAL A 64 -4.94 9.29 1.98
CA VAL A 64 -4.07 10.05 2.86
C VAL A 64 -3.22 10.96 2.00
N ARG A 65 -3.05 12.20 2.44
CA ARG A 65 -2.10 13.13 1.86
C ARG A 65 -0.77 12.99 2.60
N SER A 66 0.29 12.63 1.89
CA SER A 66 1.63 12.45 2.47
C SER A 66 2.36 13.77 2.73
N ILE A 67 2.13 14.80 1.92
CA ILE A 67 2.78 16.12 2.03
C ILE A 67 1.71 17.21 2.01
N ASN A 68 1.71 18.08 3.03
CA ASN A 68 0.75 19.16 3.17
C ASN A 68 1.36 20.53 2.83
N GLU A 69 1.87 20.66 1.61
CA GLU A 69 2.45 21.92 1.08
C GLU A 69 1.42 22.68 0.23
N LEU A 70 0.25 22.97 0.82
CA LEU A 70 -0.68 23.90 0.18
C LEU A 70 -0.19 25.33 0.37
N SER A 71 -0.27 26.11 -0.71
CA SER A 71 -0.08 27.56 -0.63
C SER A 71 -1.13 28.19 0.30
N GLU A 72 -0.81 29.35 0.87
CA GLU A 72 -1.71 30.06 1.77
C GLU A 72 -3.07 30.32 1.10
N GLY A 73 -4.16 29.97 1.80
CA GLY A 73 -5.54 30.13 1.30
C GLY A 73 -6.07 28.98 0.45
N TRP A 74 -5.25 27.95 0.15
CA TRP A 74 -5.71 26.78 -0.60
C TRP A 74 -6.31 25.72 0.34
N THR A 75 -7.37 25.05 -0.14
CA THR A 75 -7.96 23.88 0.50
C THR A 75 -7.91 22.70 -0.45
N SER A 76 -7.80 21.49 0.09
CA SER A 76 -7.92 20.26 -0.67
C SER A 76 -9.09 19.45 -0.13
N SER A 77 -9.61 18.59 -0.99
CA SER A 77 -10.62 17.60 -0.64
C SER A 77 -10.50 16.42 -1.60
N ILE A 78 -10.80 15.21 -1.13
CA ILE A 78 -10.93 14.05 -2.01
C ILE A 78 -12.39 13.69 -2.23
N CYS A 79 -12.75 13.37 -3.47
CA CYS A 79 -14.12 13.00 -3.82
C CYS A 79 -14.21 11.56 -4.33
N VAL A 80 -15.22 10.81 -3.85
CA VAL A 80 -15.61 9.49 -4.36
C VAL A 80 -17.03 9.61 -4.92
N GLY A 81 -17.14 9.54 -6.25
CA GLY A 81 -18.39 9.87 -6.95
C GLY A 81 -18.74 11.35 -6.76
N THR A 82 -19.90 11.63 -6.15
CA THR A 82 -20.37 12.99 -5.87
C THR A 82 -20.10 13.46 -4.43
N THR A 83 -19.46 12.63 -3.60
CA THR A 83 -19.23 12.92 -2.19
C THR A 83 -17.77 13.29 -1.97
N CYS A 84 -17.51 14.46 -1.37
CA CYS A 84 -16.16 14.92 -1.05
C CYS A 84 -15.90 14.87 0.47
N TYR A 85 -14.69 14.48 0.83
CA TYR A 85 -14.20 14.34 2.20
C TYR A 85 -12.98 15.23 2.38
N ASN A 86 -12.86 15.84 3.56
CA ASN A 86 -11.63 16.52 3.95
C ASN A 86 -10.54 15.47 4.16
N GLU A 87 -9.32 15.71 3.65
CA GLU A 87 -8.24 14.76 3.90
C GLU A 87 -7.80 14.83 5.37
N SER A 88 -7.57 13.66 5.97
CA SER A 88 -6.81 13.57 7.21
C SER A 88 -5.32 13.71 6.91
N VAL A 89 -4.64 14.61 7.62
CA VAL A 89 -3.18 14.75 7.55
C VAL A 89 -2.57 13.74 8.52
N GLU A 90 -2.11 12.59 8.02
CA GLU A 90 -1.25 11.71 8.81
C GLU A 90 0.21 12.08 8.58
N VAL A 91 0.89 12.50 9.64
CA VAL A 91 2.34 12.68 9.65
C VAL A 91 2.96 11.30 9.85
N PHE A 92 3.56 10.73 8.80
CA PHE A 92 4.45 9.59 8.97
C PHE A 92 5.65 10.06 9.80
N LEU A 93 5.69 9.67 11.09
CA LEU A 93 6.84 9.84 11.98
C LEU A 93 7.85 8.70 11.78
#